data_AF-A0A347AH79-F1
#
_entry.id   AF-A0A347AH79-F1
#
_cell.length_a   1.000
_cell.length_b   1.000
_cell.length_c   1.000
_cell.angle_alpha   90.00
_cell.angle_beta   90.00
_cell.angle_gamma   90.00
#
_symmetry.space_group_name_H-M   'P 1'
#
loop_
_entity.id
_entity.type
_entity.pdbx_description
1 polymer ?
#
loop_
_entity_poly.entity_id
_entity_poly.type
_entity_poly.pdbx_seq_one_letter_code
_entity_poly.pdbx_strand_id
1 'polypeptide(L)'
;MIFIFGVICLSMIFSGPVSAATIYINDSSSYDTSMVSLNEQIQDIIDASSAGDTIEFIGNYYENLSLVVNHSLNIISQVRTMISGSSNPIFLINSSGSFGTNITGFNLEMKNGDSIIINNTSKILISRNNISAVNGTGINITGCSGANIKNNKINNSKTGISIDDSRNIMVTGNSIKNNVNNGVNVKKTQNSVINKNQISSNGNNGVSITDSKNITIEDNSIDKNGNNGVTLKNSNKTSINGNNINENQGSGIYFDGNVKDTQIKRNNINYNKYSGIALAKSGANTYINGNNITGNVIGININCSSDNLVITQNMITNSIKQVDDDSGTSGVGINFGSNYGSSSTFKVNYNAIYGNQRREVEIRDTSDTVIFGANWYGHSLLSGCNFCPKLQTRLITVKLIQSKSGVYRAVFYDGNNVASLLPSFDVTFKLNNGNLQKVTVVNGIATSTFSKSLYASGGNVVSVRTTYQTQSLNLSEDDLKRILNSDDSSSGSGGDGAGSGTGSGSGQGSGSGTGGTSASGSFQGSGSLSMGTTDLSGDPGGSPGSSTDSGGSSGDEEKQKSAQEVFLDETTKNPQIKSIIGLIVIVVIILIAYYRKDLIKLVRK
;
A
#
# COMPACT_ATOMS: atom_id res chain seq x y z
N MET A 1 6.76 -35.88 -76.00
CA MET A 1 7.48 -35.29 -74.85
C MET A 1 6.48 -35.18 -73.71
N ILE A 2 6.48 -36.17 -72.82
CA ILE A 2 5.49 -36.34 -71.74
C ILE A 2 6.02 -35.62 -70.49
N PHE A 3 5.24 -34.68 -69.95
CA PHE A 3 5.50 -34.06 -68.64
C PHE A 3 4.68 -34.79 -67.57
N ILE A 4 5.36 -35.38 -66.60
CA ILE A 4 4.79 -36.02 -65.42
C ILE A 4 4.61 -34.93 -64.34
N PHE A 5 3.38 -34.65 -63.94
CA PHE A 5 3.07 -33.92 -62.71
C PHE A 5 2.82 -34.94 -61.60
N GLY A 6 3.76 -35.06 -60.66
CA GLY A 6 3.59 -35.84 -59.43
C GLY A 6 2.75 -35.04 -58.43
N VAL A 7 1.58 -35.58 -58.07
CA VAL A 7 0.76 -35.09 -56.95
C VAL A 7 1.35 -35.66 -55.66
N ILE A 8 1.98 -34.82 -54.85
CA ILE A 8 2.31 -35.14 -53.45
C ILE A 8 1.05 -34.83 -52.63
N CYS A 9 0.28 -35.87 -52.30
CA CYS A 9 -0.74 -35.78 -51.26
C CYS A 9 -0.04 -35.76 -49.90
N LEU A 10 0.30 -34.55 -49.43
CA LEU A 10 0.65 -34.32 -48.03
C LEU A 10 -0.64 -34.43 -47.21
N SER A 11 -0.86 -35.57 -46.56
CA SER A 11 -1.92 -35.73 -45.58
C SER A 11 -1.59 -34.83 -44.38
N MET A 12 -2.03 -33.57 -44.43
CA MET A 12 -2.19 -32.76 -43.23
C MET A 12 -3.29 -33.41 -42.39
N ILE A 13 -2.89 -34.29 -41.48
CA ILE A 13 -3.73 -34.63 -40.35
C ILE A 13 -3.84 -33.33 -39.55
N PHE A 14 -4.93 -32.60 -39.76
CA PHE A 14 -5.42 -31.65 -38.79
C PHE A 14 -5.73 -32.47 -37.53
N SER A 15 -4.80 -32.55 -36.60
CA SER A 15 -5.16 -32.82 -35.21
C SER A 15 -6.06 -31.65 -34.80
N GLY A 16 -7.33 -31.95 -34.55
CA GLY A 16 -8.18 -30.99 -33.83
C GLY A 16 -7.51 -30.58 -32.51
N PRO A 17 -7.99 -29.54 -31.82
CA PRO A 17 -7.49 -29.23 -30.48
C PRO A 17 -7.58 -30.52 -29.65
N VAL A 18 -6.42 -31.09 -29.30
CA VAL A 18 -6.36 -32.20 -28.37
C VAL A 18 -6.99 -31.66 -27.10
N SER A 19 -8.12 -32.24 -26.69
CA SER A 19 -8.75 -31.85 -25.44
C SER A 19 -7.72 -32.10 -24.34
N ALA A 20 -7.36 -31.06 -23.60
CA ALA A 20 -6.49 -31.19 -22.43
C ALA A 20 -7.07 -32.27 -21.52
N ALA A 21 -6.28 -33.30 -21.24
CA ALA A 21 -6.66 -34.37 -20.34
C ALA A 21 -6.43 -33.95 -18.89
N THR A 22 -7.19 -34.55 -17.96
CA THR A 22 -6.89 -34.48 -16.53
C THR A 22 -6.26 -35.79 -16.10
N ILE A 23 -5.06 -35.71 -15.52
CA ILE A 23 -4.28 -36.84 -15.01
C ILE A 23 -4.18 -36.67 -13.50
N TYR A 24 -4.53 -37.72 -12.75
CA TYR A 24 -4.57 -37.69 -11.30
C TYR A 24 -3.29 -38.25 -10.68
N ILE A 25 -2.70 -37.51 -9.75
CA ILE A 25 -1.64 -38.00 -8.87
C ILE A 25 -2.30 -38.47 -7.57
N ASN A 26 -2.35 -39.79 -7.40
CA ASN A 26 -2.99 -40.45 -6.25
C ASN A 26 -2.16 -40.28 -4.97
N ASP A 27 -2.70 -40.70 -3.83
CA ASP A 27 -1.96 -40.72 -2.57
C ASP A 27 -0.64 -41.49 -2.68
N SER A 28 0.40 -41.05 -1.94
CA SER A 28 1.74 -41.66 -2.00
C SER A 28 1.72 -43.16 -1.71
N SER A 29 0.77 -43.64 -0.90
CA SER A 29 0.54 -45.07 -0.63
C SER A 29 0.09 -45.90 -1.84
N SER A 30 -0.32 -45.24 -2.94
CA SER A 30 -0.75 -45.90 -4.18
C SER A 30 0.40 -46.29 -5.11
N TYR A 31 1.65 -45.90 -4.77
CA TYR A 31 2.83 -46.13 -5.61
C TYR A 31 3.74 -47.20 -4.98
N ASP A 32 4.23 -48.12 -5.79
CA ASP A 32 5.22 -49.11 -5.36
C ASP A 32 6.62 -48.51 -5.48
N THR A 33 7.22 -48.12 -4.35
CA THR A 33 8.54 -47.48 -4.31
C THR A 33 9.69 -48.47 -4.10
N SER A 34 9.48 -49.77 -4.30
CA SER A 34 10.51 -50.80 -4.09
C SER A 34 11.65 -50.77 -5.11
N MET A 35 11.37 -50.35 -6.34
CA MET A 35 12.32 -50.33 -7.46
C MET A 35 12.58 -48.93 -8.03
N VAL A 36 11.56 -48.07 -8.03
CA VAL A 36 11.60 -46.72 -8.61
C VAL A 36 11.10 -45.74 -7.55
N SER A 37 11.81 -44.63 -7.36
CA SER A 37 11.40 -43.65 -6.33
C SER A 37 10.03 -43.05 -6.64
N LEU A 38 9.29 -42.62 -5.62
CA LEU A 38 8.02 -41.91 -5.82
C LEU A 38 8.18 -40.66 -6.70
N ASN A 39 9.30 -39.95 -6.54
CA ASN A 39 9.62 -38.79 -7.36
C ASN A 39 9.74 -39.15 -8.85
N GLU A 40 10.47 -40.21 -9.16
CA GLU A 40 10.67 -40.68 -10.53
C GLU A 40 9.37 -41.16 -11.16
N GLN A 41 8.52 -41.90 -10.42
CA GLN A 41 7.20 -42.30 -10.91
C GLN A 41 6.27 -41.11 -11.22
N ILE A 42 6.27 -40.07 -10.38
CA ILE A 42 5.48 -38.85 -10.64
C ILE A 42 6.11 -38.04 -11.79
N GLN A 43 7.43 -38.00 -11.88
CA GLN A 43 8.14 -37.34 -12.98
C GLN A 43 7.82 -38.01 -14.32
N ASP A 44 7.77 -39.34 -14.39
CA ASP A 44 7.39 -40.08 -15.59
C ASP A 44 5.97 -39.71 -16.07
N ILE A 45 5.03 -39.48 -15.14
CA ILE A 45 3.68 -39.00 -15.46
C ILE A 45 3.73 -37.60 -16.07
N ILE A 46 4.54 -36.70 -15.48
CA ILE A 46 4.72 -35.34 -16.00
C ILE A 46 5.34 -35.39 -17.40
N ASP A 47 6.39 -36.18 -17.59
CA ASP A 47 7.12 -36.28 -18.87
C ASP A 47 6.27 -36.93 -19.98
N ALA A 48 5.37 -37.86 -19.62
CA ALA A 48 4.45 -38.51 -20.56
C ALA A 48 3.22 -37.66 -20.93
N SER A 49 2.91 -36.61 -20.15
CA SER A 49 1.73 -35.77 -20.37
C SER A 49 1.87 -34.87 -21.61
N SER A 50 0.75 -34.50 -22.21
CA SER A 50 0.71 -33.59 -23.36
C SER A 50 0.66 -32.13 -22.92
N ALA A 51 1.20 -31.24 -23.76
CA ALA A 51 1.13 -29.80 -23.51
C ALA A 51 -0.34 -29.33 -23.39
N GLY A 52 -0.65 -28.64 -22.30
CA GLY A 52 -1.98 -28.17 -21.94
C GLY A 52 -2.73 -29.07 -20.96
N ASP A 53 -2.25 -30.29 -20.70
CA ASP A 53 -2.87 -31.21 -19.76
C ASP A 53 -2.90 -30.66 -18.32
N THR A 54 -3.89 -31.13 -17.56
CA THR A 54 -4.01 -30.86 -16.13
C THR A 54 -3.46 -32.02 -15.32
N ILE A 55 -2.49 -31.75 -14.46
CA ILE A 55 -1.99 -32.70 -13.46
C ILE A 55 -2.62 -32.33 -12.12
N GLU A 56 -3.58 -33.12 -11.66
CA GLU A 56 -4.30 -32.88 -10.41
C GLU A 56 -3.79 -33.78 -9.29
N PHE A 57 -3.19 -33.17 -8.28
CA PHE A 57 -2.78 -33.85 -7.05
C PHE A 57 -4.00 -33.99 -6.13
N ILE A 58 -4.40 -35.25 -5.88
CA ILE A 58 -5.50 -35.60 -4.99
C ILE A 58 -5.02 -36.24 -3.68
N GLY A 59 -3.75 -36.65 -3.61
CA GLY A 59 -3.12 -37.07 -2.36
C GLY A 59 -2.84 -35.90 -1.42
N ASN A 60 -2.81 -36.20 -0.11
CA ASN A 60 -2.67 -35.16 0.92
C ASN A 60 -1.21 -34.77 1.20
N TYR A 61 -0.28 -35.72 1.10
CA TYR A 61 1.13 -35.51 1.45
C TYR A 61 2.09 -36.28 0.53
N TYR A 62 3.15 -35.59 0.12
CA TYR A 62 4.28 -36.17 -0.59
C TYR A 62 5.58 -35.64 0.00
N GLU A 63 6.50 -36.56 0.28
CA GLU A 63 7.80 -36.25 0.84
C GLU A 63 8.89 -36.25 -0.23
N ASN A 64 9.80 -35.28 -0.15
CA ASN A 64 11.01 -35.18 -0.96
C ASN A 64 10.76 -35.15 -2.48
N LEU A 65 9.71 -34.46 -2.94
CA LEU A 65 9.47 -34.27 -4.38
C LEU A 65 10.28 -33.10 -4.95
N SER A 66 10.74 -33.29 -6.19
CA SER A 66 11.46 -32.35 -7.02
C SER A 66 11.07 -32.62 -8.48
N LEU A 67 10.10 -31.84 -8.97
CA LEU A 67 9.45 -32.06 -10.26
C LEU A 67 9.90 -31.03 -11.29
N VAL A 68 10.36 -31.52 -12.43
CA VAL A 68 10.77 -30.70 -13.56
C VAL A 68 9.62 -30.59 -14.55
N VAL A 69 9.26 -29.36 -14.89
CA VAL A 69 8.23 -29.04 -15.87
C VAL A 69 8.92 -28.39 -17.06
N ASN A 70 8.90 -29.07 -18.21
CA ASN A 70 9.55 -28.63 -19.45
C ASN A 70 8.56 -28.30 -20.58
N HIS A 71 7.27 -28.54 -20.37
CA HIS A 71 6.18 -28.19 -21.30
C HIS A 71 4.99 -27.58 -20.56
N SER A 72 4.10 -26.95 -21.33
CA SER A 72 2.93 -26.25 -20.80
C SER A 72 2.02 -27.20 -20.03
N LEU A 73 1.80 -26.97 -18.73
CA LEU A 73 0.94 -27.81 -17.90
C LEU A 73 0.11 -27.00 -16.91
N ASN A 74 -1.06 -27.52 -16.56
CA ASN A 74 -1.87 -27.00 -15.46
C ASN A 74 -1.74 -27.92 -14.24
N ILE A 75 -0.84 -27.62 -13.32
CA ILE A 75 -0.57 -28.44 -12.13
C ILE A 75 -1.33 -27.85 -10.94
N ILE A 76 -2.25 -28.63 -10.38
CA ILE A 76 -3.20 -28.13 -9.37
C ILE A 76 -3.37 -29.09 -8.21
N SER A 77 -3.77 -28.54 -7.06
CA SER A 77 -4.35 -29.28 -5.96
C SER A 77 -5.60 -28.58 -5.44
N GLN A 78 -6.70 -29.32 -5.35
CA GLN A 78 -7.93 -28.85 -4.69
C GLN A 78 -7.95 -29.16 -3.20
N VAL A 79 -7.17 -30.16 -2.78
CA VAL A 79 -7.12 -30.65 -1.39
C VAL A 79 -6.04 -29.96 -0.55
N ARG A 80 -5.33 -28.97 -1.11
CA ARG A 80 -4.16 -28.33 -0.48
C ARG A 80 -3.06 -29.33 -0.14
N THR A 81 -2.72 -30.16 -1.11
CA THR A 81 -1.63 -31.13 -1.06
C THR A 81 -0.37 -30.49 -0.46
N MET A 82 0.15 -31.13 0.57
CA MET A 82 1.42 -30.79 1.19
C MET A 82 2.55 -31.51 0.47
N ILE A 83 3.53 -30.74 -0.01
CA ILE A 83 4.74 -31.28 -0.61
C ILE A 83 5.93 -30.73 0.17
N SER A 84 6.72 -31.64 0.75
CA SER A 84 8.01 -31.29 1.32
C SER A 84 9.13 -31.57 0.31
N GLY A 85 10.14 -30.70 0.28
CA GLY A 85 11.35 -30.90 -0.50
C GLY A 85 12.60 -30.80 0.35
N SER A 86 13.71 -31.36 -0.16
CA SER A 86 14.95 -31.53 0.61
C SER A 86 16.04 -30.51 0.25
N SER A 87 16.46 -30.49 -1.01
CA SER A 87 17.58 -29.67 -1.52
C SER A 87 17.34 -29.07 -2.92
N ASN A 88 16.61 -29.79 -3.76
CA ASN A 88 16.20 -29.33 -5.10
C ASN A 88 14.81 -28.69 -5.02
N PRO A 89 14.46 -27.78 -5.95
CA PRO A 89 13.15 -27.15 -5.93
C PRO A 89 12.02 -28.16 -6.13
N ILE A 90 10.90 -27.95 -5.41
CA ILE A 90 9.71 -28.78 -5.57
C ILE A 90 9.18 -28.66 -7.00
N PHE A 91 9.11 -27.45 -7.53
CA PHE A 91 8.76 -27.21 -8.94
C PHE A 91 9.87 -26.43 -9.64
N LEU A 92 10.51 -27.07 -10.62
CA LEU A 92 11.42 -26.43 -11.57
C LEU A 92 10.70 -26.27 -12.91
N ILE A 93 10.16 -25.09 -13.16
CA ILE A 93 9.51 -24.73 -14.41
C ILE A 93 10.58 -24.14 -15.33
N ASN A 94 11.02 -24.94 -16.29
CA ASN A 94 12.18 -24.63 -17.10
C ASN A 94 11.85 -24.63 -18.59
N SER A 95 12.67 -23.90 -19.36
CA SER A 95 12.62 -23.81 -20.82
C SER A 95 11.40 -23.09 -21.40
N SER A 96 11.52 -22.71 -22.68
CA SER A 96 10.43 -22.08 -23.43
C SER A 96 9.23 -23.00 -23.65
N GLY A 97 9.40 -24.32 -23.55
CA GLY A 97 8.31 -25.30 -23.66
C GLY A 97 7.27 -25.14 -22.56
N SER A 98 7.69 -24.73 -21.36
CA SER A 98 6.83 -24.53 -20.17
C SER A 98 5.98 -23.27 -20.20
N PHE A 99 5.83 -22.66 -21.36
CA PHE A 99 5.01 -21.48 -21.56
C PHE A 99 3.59 -21.69 -21.03
N GLY A 100 3.07 -20.72 -20.27
CA GLY A 100 1.68 -20.78 -19.80
C GLY A 100 1.43 -21.77 -18.66
N THR A 101 2.47 -22.43 -18.13
CA THR A 101 2.31 -23.37 -17.02
C THR A 101 1.70 -22.69 -15.80
N ASN A 102 0.80 -23.40 -15.13
CA ASN A 102 0.14 -22.98 -13.91
C ASN A 102 0.48 -23.91 -12.75
N ILE A 103 0.84 -23.35 -11.58
CA ILE A 103 0.97 -24.09 -10.31
C ILE A 103 0.00 -23.47 -9.30
N THR A 104 -1.01 -24.23 -8.88
CA THR A 104 -2.05 -23.70 -8.00
C THR A 104 -2.49 -24.61 -6.87
N GLY A 105 -2.61 -24.03 -5.68
CA GLY A 105 -3.35 -24.62 -4.55
C GLY A 105 -2.54 -25.49 -3.58
N PHE A 106 -1.20 -25.46 -3.64
CA PHE A 106 -0.34 -26.33 -2.83
C PHE A 106 0.08 -25.72 -1.48
N ASN A 107 0.43 -26.58 -0.53
CA ASN A 107 1.25 -26.25 0.64
C ASN A 107 2.68 -26.77 0.37
N LEU A 108 3.66 -25.87 0.27
CA LEU A 108 5.04 -26.20 -0.10
C LEU A 108 5.99 -25.89 1.05
N GLU A 109 6.74 -26.90 1.48
CA GLU A 109 7.70 -26.77 2.56
C GLU A 109 9.11 -27.18 2.10
N MET A 110 10.02 -26.22 2.09
CA MET A 110 11.42 -26.43 1.72
C MET A 110 12.33 -26.15 2.90
N LYS A 111 13.18 -27.13 3.24
CA LYS A 111 14.24 -26.93 4.23
C LYS A 111 15.46 -26.25 3.60
N ASN A 112 15.97 -26.79 2.49
CA ASN A 112 17.10 -26.24 1.75
C ASN A 112 16.73 -26.07 0.27
N GLY A 113 17.07 -24.92 -0.32
CA GLY A 113 16.72 -24.61 -1.71
C GLY A 113 15.42 -23.82 -1.84
N ASP A 114 15.07 -23.49 -3.09
CA ASP A 114 13.90 -22.68 -3.44
C ASP A 114 12.65 -23.56 -3.58
N SER A 115 11.44 -23.10 -3.25
CA SER A 115 10.24 -23.94 -3.44
C SER A 115 9.81 -24.04 -4.90
N ILE A 116 9.75 -22.90 -5.58
CA ILE A 116 9.38 -22.82 -7.00
C ILE A 116 10.45 -22.03 -7.73
N ILE A 117 11.02 -22.60 -8.80
CA ILE A 117 11.90 -21.92 -9.73
C ILE A 117 11.20 -21.80 -11.08
N ILE A 118 11.18 -20.59 -11.61
CA ILE A 118 10.75 -20.28 -12.98
C ILE A 118 11.99 -19.81 -13.75
N ASN A 119 12.36 -20.53 -14.80
CA ASN A 119 13.58 -20.28 -15.54
C ASN A 119 13.35 -20.24 -17.06
N ASN A 120 13.76 -19.14 -17.71
CA ASN A 120 13.83 -19.01 -19.18
C ASN A 120 12.52 -19.37 -19.91
N THR A 121 11.40 -18.86 -19.41
CA THR A 121 10.06 -19.19 -19.91
C THR A 121 9.12 -17.97 -19.89
N SER A 122 7.83 -18.15 -20.20
CA SER A 122 6.88 -17.03 -20.18
C SER A 122 5.44 -17.39 -19.83
N LYS A 123 4.68 -16.37 -19.41
CA LYS A 123 3.25 -16.42 -19.06
C LYS A 123 2.89 -17.44 -17.97
N ILE A 124 3.80 -17.67 -17.02
CA ILE A 124 3.57 -18.57 -15.89
C ILE A 124 2.55 -17.99 -14.92
N LEU A 125 1.68 -18.85 -14.37
CA LEU A 125 0.79 -18.51 -13.28
C LEU A 125 1.18 -19.29 -12.02
N ILE A 126 1.51 -18.59 -10.94
CA ILE A 126 1.68 -19.20 -9.61
C ILE A 126 0.61 -18.61 -8.70
N SER A 127 -0.34 -19.43 -8.23
CA SER A 127 -1.45 -18.88 -7.45
C SER A 127 -1.97 -19.73 -6.30
N ARG A 128 -2.46 -19.07 -5.25
CA ARG A 128 -3.13 -19.72 -4.10
C ARG A 128 -2.28 -20.77 -3.38
N ASN A 129 -0.96 -20.68 -3.48
CA ASN A 129 -0.05 -21.56 -2.76
C ASN A 129 0.31 -20.98 -1.38
N ASN A 130 0.59 -21.86 -0.42
CA ASN A 130 1.21 -21.52 0.86
C ASN A 130 2.64 -22.06 0.84
N ILE A 131 3.63 -21.19 0.95
CA ILE A 131 5.03 -21.52 0.64
C ILE A 131 5.93 -21.13 1.81
N SER A 132 6.78 -22.05 2.23
CA SER A 132 7.91 -21.80 3.12
C SER A 132 9.19 -22.41 2.58
N ALA A 133 10.31 -21.68 2.70
CA ALA A 133 11.61 -22.08 2.16
C ALA A 133 12.75 -21.62 3.07
N VAL A 134 12.95 -22.32 4.19
CA VAL A 134 13.74 -21.85 5.34
C VAL A 134 15.09 -21.28 4.92
N ASN A 135 15.86 -22.03 4.13
CA ASN A 135 17.19 -21.61 3.65
C ASN A 135 17.22 -21.12 2.19
N GLY A 136 16.07 -20.91 1.56
CA GLY A 136 15.97 -20.52 0.14
C GLY A 136 14.84 -19.53 -0.17
N THR A 137 14.51 -19.42 -1.44
CA THR A 137 13.50 -18.47 -1.93
C THR A 137 12.16 -19.16 -2.06
N GLY A 138 11.08 -18.53 -1.60
CA GLY A 138 9.74 -19.08 -1.80
C GLY A 138 9.43 -19.24 -3.31
N ILE A 139 9.59 -18.15 -4.07
CA ILE A 139 9.46 -18.18 -5.54
C ILE A 139 10.64 -17.44 -6.17
N ASN A 140 11.41 -18.14 -7.00
CA ASN A 140 12.54 -17.58 -7.73
C ASN A 140 12.23 -17.54 -9.23
N ILE A 141 12.37 -16.36 -9.85
CA ILE A 141 12.03 -16.11 -11.24
C ILE A 141 13.26 -15.56 -11.96
N THR A 142 13.75 -16.26 -12.96
CA THR A 142 14.90 -15.86 -13.78
C THR A 142 14.57 -15.96 -15.27
N GLY A 143 14.92 -14.95 -16.05
CA GLY A 143 14.77 -15.01 -17.52
C GLY A 143 13.31 -15.11 -17.98
N CYS A 144 12.34 -14.65 -17.18
CA CYS A 144 10.92 -14.87 -17.45
C CYS A 144 10.25 -13.65 -18.07
N SER A 145 9.29 -13.88 -18.97
CA SER A 145 8.39 -12.82 -19.46
C SER A 145 6.93 -13.09 -19.12
N GLY A 146 6.26 -12.13 -18.49
CA GLY A 146 4.79 -12.20 -18.34
C GLY A 146 4.29 -13.11 -17.21
N ALA A 147 5.13 -13.48 -16.23
CA ALA A 147 4.65 -14.28 -15.11
C ALA A 147 3.69 -13.49 -14.21
N ASN A 148 2.68 -14.19 -13.69
CA ASN A 148 1.70 -13.68 -12.75
C ASN A 148 1.77 -14.48 -11.45
N ILE A 149 2.25 -13.83 -10.40
CA ILE A 149 2.37 -14.40 -9.05
C ILE A 149 1.27 -13.78 -8.22
N LYS A 150 0.19 -14.54 -7.97
CA LYS A 150 -1.00 -13.97 -7.33
C LYS A 150 -1.60 -14.78 -6.20
N ASN A 151 -2.05 -14.08 -5.15
CA ASN A 151 -2.78 -14.67 -4.02
C ASN A 151 -2.02 -15.82 -3.33
N ASN A 152 -0.69 -15.76 -3.29
CA ASN A 152 0.12 -16.72 -2.53
C ASN A 152 0.38 -16.20 -1.11
N LYS A 153 0.55 -17.13 -0.17
CA LYS A 153 1.08 -16.86 1.17
C LYS A 153 2.51 -17.37 1.20
N ILE A 154 3.48 -16.49 1.40
CA ILE A 154 4.91 -16.82 1.41
C ILE A 154 5.47 -16.39 2.75
N ASN A 155 5.90 -17.34 3.57
CA ASN A 155 6.41 -17.07 4.89
C ASN A 155 7.60 -17.93 5.29
N ASN A 156 8.39 -17.44 6.25
CA ASN A 156 9.51 -18.17 6.82
C ASN A 156 10.50 -18.67 5.74
N SER A 157 10.67 -17.91 4.66
CA SER A 157 11.68 -18.16 3.64
C SER A 157 12.92 -17.30 3.88
N LYS A 158 14.07 -17.66 3.28
CA LYS A 158 15.21 -16.73 3.24
C LYS A 158 14.84 -15.46 2.48
N THR A 159 14.23 -15.58 1.31
CA THR A 159 13.64 -14.47 0.54
C THR A 159 12.25 -14.87 0.10
N GLY A 160 11.27 -13.95 0.14
CA GLY A 160 9.90 -14.29 -0.25
C GLY A 160 9.80 -14.58 -1.75
N ILE A 161 9.95 -13.52 -2.56
CA ILE A 161 9.96 -13.60 -4.02
C ILE A 161 11.25 -12.95 -4.54
N SER A 162 11.97 -13.66 -5.42
CA SER A 162 13.10 -13.11 -6.16
C SER A 162 12.80 -13.09 -7.65
N ILE A 163 13.08 -11.96 -8.30
CA ILE A 163 12.89 -11.74 -9.73
C ILE A 163 14.21 -11.21 -10.29
N ASP A 164 14.82 -11.94 -11.22
CA ASP A 164 16.05 -11.56 -11.92
C ASP A 164 15.88 -11.67 -13.44
N ASP A 165 16.53 -10.78 -14.18
CA ASP A 165 16.60 -10.74 -15.65
C ASP A 165 15.26 -11.02 -16.34
N SER A 166 14.19 -10.37 -15.87
CA SER A 166 12.82 -10.68 -16.26
C SER A 166 12.05 -9.46 -16.73
N ARG A 167 10.89 -9.65 -17.36
CA ARG A 167 10.05 -8.54 -17.83
C ARG A 167 8.55 -8.81 -17.77
N ASN A 168 7.77 -7.75 -17.61
CA ASN A 168 6.30 -7.83 -17.58
C ASN A 168 5.79 -8.75 -16.45
N ILE A 169 6.45 -8.75 -15.29
CA ILE A 169 6.08 -9.59 -14.16
C ILE A 169 5.00 -8.88 -13.34
N MET A 170 3.97 -9.60 -12.93
CA MET A 170 2.93 -9.12 -12.02
C MET A 170 3.00 -9.88 -10.70
N VAL A 171 3.19 -9.16 -9.60
CA VAL A 171 3.13 -9.69 -8.23
C VAL A 171 1.92 -9.04 -7.56
N THR A 172 0.81 -9.79 -7.43
CA THR A 172 -0.49 -9.23 -7.06
C THR A 172 -1.17 -9.97 -5.91
N GLY A 173 -1.62 -9.26 -4.86
CA GLY A 173 -2.49 -9.86 -3.85
C GLY A 173 -1.81 -10.91 -2.97
N ASN A 174 -0.48 -10.94 -2.88
CA ASN A 174 0.26 -11.90 -2.07
C ASN A 174 0.42 -11.43 -0.63
N SER A 175 0.53 -12.38 0.30
CA SER A 175 0.93 -12.15 1.70
C SER A 175 2.36 -12.67 1.89
N ILE A 176 3.33 -11.76 2.01
CA ILE A 176 4.77 -12.05 2.05
C ILE A 176 5.34 -11.59 3.39
N LYS A 177 5.57 -12.53 4.32
CA LYS A 177 5.82 -12.19 5.73
C LYS A 177 6.92 -13.02 6.36
N ASN A 178 7.60 -12.47 7.38
CA ASN A 178 8.55 -13.22 8.22
C ASN A 178 9.68 -13.90 7.42
N ASN A 179 10.09 -13.32 6.29
CA ASN A 179 11.24 -13.82 5.54
C ASN A 179 12.53 -13.23 6.12
N VAL A 180 13.63 -13.98 6.08
CA VAL A 180 14.91 -13.56 6.71
C VAL A 180 15.48 -12.29 6.05
N ASN A 181 15.42 -12.21 4.72
CA ASN A 181 15.91 -11.08 3.94
C ASN A 181 14.76 -10.19 3.44
N ASN A 182 14.71 -9.94 2.14
CA ASN A 182 13.70 -9.08 1.53
C ASN A 182 12.38 -9.85 1.35
N GLY A 183 11.27 -9.14 1.44
CA GLY A 183 9.97 -9.68 1.03
C GLY A 183 9.94 -9.94 -0.47
N VAL A 184 10.15 -8.89 -1.27
CA VAL A 184 10.28 -8.96 -2.73
C VAL A 184 11.61 -8.36 -3.16
N ASN A 185 12.40 -9.14 -3.91
CA ASN A 185 13.66 -8.72 -4.49
C ASN A 185 13.55 -8.68 -6.02
N VAL A 186 13.80 -7.53 -6.63
CA VAL A 186 13.72 -7.30 -8.07
C VAL A 186 15.08 -6.83 -8.57
N LYS A 187 15.63 -7.55 -9.54
CA LYS A 187 16.94 -7.29 -10.13
C LYS A 187 16.85 -7.38 -11.65
N LYS A 188 17.55 -6.50 -12.37
CA LYS A 188 17.66 -6.52 -13.85
C LYS A 188 16.31 -6.70 -14.56
N THR A 189 15.24 -6.14 -13.99
CA THR A 189 13.88 -6.42 -14.41
C THR A 189 13.23 -5.19 -15.03
N GLN A 190 12.32 -5.41 -15.98
CA GLN A 190 11.67 -4.32 -16.71
C GLN A 190 10.15 -4.44 -16.78
N ASN A 191 9.45 -3.30 -16.77
CA ASN A 191 8.00 -3.22 -17.04
C ASN A 191 7.14 -4.09 -16.10
N SER A 192 7.53 -4.19 -14.83
CA SER A 192 6.88 -5.09 -13.85
C SER A 192 6.08 -4.31 -12.82
N VAL A 193 5.05 -4.96 -12.28
CA VAL A 193 4.10 -4.39 -11.33
C VAL A 193 4.06 -5.21 -10.04
N ILE A 194 4.18 -4.54 -8.91
CA ILE A 194 4.00 -5.09 -7.57
C ILE A 194 2.79 -4.36 -6.98
N ASN A 195 1.64 -5.04 -6.87
CA ASN A 195 0.43 -4.39 -6.38
C ASN A 195 -0.45 -5.19 -5.43
N LYS A 196 -1.16 -4.48 -4.54
CA LYS A 196 -2.13 -5.07 -3.61
C LYS A 196 -1.53 -6.18 -2.71
N ASN A 197 -0.23 -6.15 -2.45
CA ASN A 197 0.42 -7.14 -1.60
C ASN A 197 0.48 -6.66 -0.15
N GLN A 198 0.49 -7.62 0.79
CA GLN A 198 0.83 -7.40 2.18
C GLN A 198 2.26 -7.89 2.41
N ILE A 199 3.20 -6.98 2.59
CA ILE A 199 4.64 -7.25 2.71
C ILE A 199 5.10 -6.77 4.08
N SER A 200 5.25 -7.68 5.05
CA SER A 200 5.49 -7.25 6.42
C SER A 200 6.42 -8.14 7.22
N SER A 201 7.12 -7.56 8.20
CA SER A 201 7.95 -8.31 9.15
C SER A 201 9.05 -9.15 8.48
N ASN A 202 9.54 -8.73 7.31
CA ASN A 202 10.71 -9.34 6.69
C ASN A 202 11.98 -8.73 7.32
N GLY A 203 13.04 -9.52 7.49
CA GLY A 203 14.22 -9.11 8.25
C GLY A 203 15.06 -8.02 7.59
N ASN A 204 14.89 -7.78 6.28
CA ASN A 204 15.52 -6.66 5.57
C ASN A 204 14.46 -5.74 4.94
N ASN A 205 14.54 -5.45 3.63
CA ASN A 205 13.60 -4.53 2.99
C ASN A 205 12.25 -5.21 2.71
N GLY A 206 11.16 -4.44 2.71
CA GLY A 206 9.90 -4.94 2.17
C GLY A 206 10.05 -5.25 0.68
N VAL A 207 10.43 -4.23 -0.10
CA VAL A 207 10.70 -4.33 -1.55
C VAL A 207 12.08 -3.76 -1.85
N SER A 208 12.91 -4.52 -2.55
CA SER A 208 14.22 -4.09 -3.04
C SER A 208 14.24 -4.13 -4.57
N ILE A 209 14.58 -3.01 -5.21
CA ILE A 209 14.68 -2.88 -6.67
C ILE A 209 16.09 -2.43 -7.04
N THR A 210 16.78 -3.24 -7.85
CA THR A 210 18.15 -2.99 -8.31
C THR A 210 18.29 -3.18 -9.82
N ASP A 211 19.04 -2.30 -10.48
CA ASP A 211 19.34 -2.39 -11.92
C ASP A 211 18.09 -2.55 -12.82
N SER A 212 16.97 -1.94 -12.43
CA SER A 212 15.65 -2.22 -13.02
C SER A 212 14.99 -0.96 -13.58
N LYS A 213 14.06 -1.15 -14.52
CA LYS A 213 13.43 -0.05 -15.27
C LYS A 213 11.93 -0.19 -15.37
N ASN A 214 11.21 0.92 -15.28
CA ASN A 214 9.76 0.96 -15.46
C ASN A 214 9.03 -0.01 -14.52
N ILE A 215 9.32 0.11 -13.22
CA ILE A 215 8.68 -0.69 -12.17
C ILE A 215 7.57 0.12 -11.52
N THR A 216 6.40 -0.49 -11.36
CA THR A 216 5.27 0.12 -10.64
C THR A 216 5.04 -0.61 -9.31
N ILE A 217 5.02 0.12 -8.21
CA ILE A 217 4.66 -0.35 -6.87
C ILE A 217 3.39 0.40 -6.47
N GLU A 218 2.25 -0.28 -6.40
CA GLU A 218 0.97 0.38 -6.12
C GLU A 218 0.04 -0.37 -5.17
N ASP A 219 -0.71 0.37 -4.36
CA ASP A 219 -1.74 -0.17 -3.45
C ASP A 219 -1.24 -1.29 -2.51
N ASN A 220 0.04 -1.30 -2.14
CA ASN A 220 0.60 -2.30 -1.20
C ASN A 220 0.55 -1.82 0.25
N SER A 221 0.53 -2.76 1.18
CA SER A 221 0.82 -2.55 2.61
C SER A 221 2.23 -3.08 2.88
N ILE A 222 3.18 -2.19 3.17
CA ILE A 222 4.61 -2.49 3.33
C ILE A 222 5.04 -2.04 4.73
N ASP A 223 4.89 -2.94 5.71
CA ASP A 223 4.90 -2.56 7.11
C ASP A 223 5.89 -3.38 7.95
N LYS A 224 6.52 -2.73 8.94
CA LYS A 224 7.31 -3.43 9.99
C LYS A 224 8.46 -4.29 9.45
N ASN A 225 9.03 -3.94 8.30
CA ASN A 225 10.21 -4.63 7.80
C ASN A 225 11.47 -4.17 8.56
N GLY A 226 12.46 -5.05 8.71
CA GLY A 226 13.67 -4.87 9.50
C GLY A 226 14.65 -3.83 8.94
N ASN A 227 14.41 -3.33 7.74
CA ASN A 227 15.10 -2.20 7.14
C ASN A 227 14.10 -1.27 6.43
N ASN A 228 14.37 -0.81 5.21
CA ASN A 228 13.48 0.13 4.53
C ASN A 228 12.19 -0.55 4.02
N GLY A 229 11.12 0.21 3.87
CA GLY A 229 9.92 -0.28 3.18
C GLY A 229 10.23 -0.59 1.72
N VAL A 230 10.72 0.41 0.98
CA VAL A 230 11.13 0.30 -0.43
C VAL A 230 12.55 0.85 -0.61
N THR A 231 13.44 0.05 -1.18
CA THR A 231 14.80 0.47 -1.58
C THR A 231 14.94 0.45 -3.10
N LEU A 232 15.46 1.53 -3.68
CA LEU A 232 15.77 1.65 -5.11
C LEU A 232 17.28 1.88 -5.31
N LYS A 233 17.87 1.17 -6.28
CA LYS A 233 19.27 1.33 -6.69
C LYS A 233 19.43 1.14 -8.19
N ASN A 234 20.23 1.98 -8.85
CA ASN A 234 20.48 1.89 -10.30
C ASN A 234 19.18 1.71 -11.11
N SER A 235 18.12 2.43 -10.72
CA SER A 235 16.76 2.19 -11.22
C SER A 235 16.17 3.45 -11.84
N ASN A 236 15.39 3.29 -12.90
CA ASN A 236 14.76 4.42 -13.59
C ASN A 236 13.30 4.18 -13.97
N LYS A 237 12.54 5.26 -14.11
CA LYS A 237 11.12 5.22 -14.47
C LYS A 237 10.26 4.46 -13.46
N THR A 238 10.58 4.55 -12.17
CA THR A 238 9.82 3.86 -11.12
C THR A 238 8.60 4.69 -10.70
N SER A 239 7.45 4.05 -10.51
CA SER A 239 6.24 4.66 -9.96
C SER A 239 5.90 4.00 -8.63
N ILE A 240 5.77 4.78 -7.56
CA ILE A 240 5.37 4.33 -6.22
C ILE A 240 4.09 5.10 -5.87
N ASN A 241 2.93 4.45 -5.96
CA ASN A 241 1.63 5.13 -5.89
C ASN A 241 0.64 4.46 -4.93
N GLY A 242 -0.02 5.21 -4.06
CA GLY A 242 -1.14 4.67 -3.27
C GLY A 242 -0.77 3.61 -2.21
N ASN A 243 0.51 3.51 -1.83
CA ASN A 243 0.96 2.50 -0.87
C ASN A 243 0.85 3.01 0.57
N ASN A 244 0.64 2.07 1.50
CA ASN A 244 0.83 2.25 2.92
C ASN A 244 2.21 1.70 3.30
N ILE A 245 3.13 2.55 3.75
CA ILE A 245 4.53 2.19 4.03
C ILE A 245 4.88 2.64 5.44
N ASN A 246 4.63 1.78 6.44
CA ASN A 246 4.62 2.20 7.83
C ASN A 246 5.51 1.36 8.75
N GLU A 247 5.98 1.98 9.83
CA GLU A 247 6.65 1.31 10.95
C GLU A 247 7.87 0.44 10.53
N ASN A 248 8.47 0.72 9.38
CA ASN A 248 9.69 0.04 8.97
C ASN A 248 10.88 0.53 9.82
N GLN A 249 11.82 -0.36 10.13
CA GLN A 249 12.97 -0.04 10.98
C GLN A 249 14.01 0.85 10.28
N GLY A 250 13.93 0.96 8.95
CA GLY A 250 14.66 1.92 8.14
C GLY A 250 13.82 3.15 7.76
N SER A 251 14.04 3.64 6.54
CA SER A 251 13.20 4.66 5.90
C SER A 251 11.98 4.02 5.21
N GLY A 252 10.92 4.79 4.97
CA GLY A 252 9.80 4.32 4.17
C GLY A 252 10.24 4.02 2.73
N ILE A 253 10.81 5.02 2.06
CA ILE A 253 11.38 4.91 0.70
C ILE A 253 12.83 5.41 0.73
N TYR A 254 13.77 4.62 0.21
CA TYR A 254 15.21 4.92 0.22
C TYR A 254 15.85 4.80 -1.16
N PHE A 255 16.58 5.82 -1.61
CA PHE A 255 17.33 5.82 -2.87
C PHE A 255 18.83 5.58 -2.61
N ASP A 256 19.31 4.38 -2.93
CA ASP A 256 20.72 3.95 -2.77
C ASP A 256 21.58 4.21 -4.03
N GLY A 257 21.35 5.33 -4.70
CA GLY A 257 22.19 5.81 -5.80
C GLY A 257 21.72 5.41 -7.21
N ASN A 258 22.07 6.28 -8.17
CA ASN A 258 21.70 6.18 -9.59
C ASN A 258 20.20 5.95 -9.84
N VAL A 259 19.34 6.52 -9.00
CA VAL A 259 17.88 6.52 -9.16
C VAL A 259 17.43 7.80 -9.87
N LYS A 260 16.59 7.66 -10.91
CA LYS A 260 16.05 8.80 -11.66
C LYS A 260 14.67 8.55 -12.26
N ASP A 261 14.04 9.60 -12.75
CA ASP A 261 12.74 9.55 -13.44
C ASP A 261 11.65 8.87 -12.58
N THR A 262 11.59 9.20 -11.28
CA THR A 262 10.75 8.48 -10.31
C THR A 262 9.54 9.29 -9.89
N GLN A 263 8.39 8.65 -9.75
CA GLN A 263 7.16 9.26 -9.24
C GLN A 263 6.78 8.62 -7.90
N ILE A 264 6.62 9.44 -6.86
CA ILE A 264 6.17 9.01 -5.54
C ILE A 264 4.88 9.77 -5.24
N LYS A 265 3.73 9.10 -5.37
CA LYS A 265 2.42 9.76 -5.34
C LYS A 265 1.44 9.12 -4.38
N ARG A 266 0.67 9.94 -3.65
CA ARG A 266 -0.48 9.49 -2.86
C ARG A 266 -0.20 8.32 -1.90
N ASN A 267 1.02 8.22 -1.38
CA ASN A 267 1.38 7.19 -0.41
C ASN A 267 1.14 7.71 1.02
N ASN A 268 0.77 6.81 1.92
CA ASN A 268 0.83 7.02 3.36
C ASN A 268 2.14 6.44 3.88
N ILE A 269 3.07 7.28 4.31
CA ILE A 269 4.44 6.89 4.69
C ILE A 269 4.67 7.34 6.12
N ASN A 270 4.34 6.47 7.09
CA ASN A 270 4.20 6.91 8.48
C ASN A 270 5.02 6.11 9.48
N TYR A 271 5.50 6.79 10.52
CA TYR A 271 6.13 6.15 11.68
C TYR A 271 7.32 5.23 11.36
N ASN A 272 8.00 5.45 10.24
CA ASN A 272 9.25 4.74 9.93
C ASN A 272 10.37 5.30 10.83
N LYS A 273 11.28 4.42 11.26
CA LYS A 273 12.29 4.73 12.28
C LYS A 273 13.41 5.66 11.77
N TYR A 274 13.45 5.97 10.48
CA TYR A 274 14.29 7.01 9.88
C TYR A 274 13.46 8.00 9.05
N SER A 275 13.80 8.20 7.78
CA SER A 275 13.09 9.14 6.92
C SER A 275 11.79 8.53 6.39
N GLY A 276 10.76 9.33 6.15
CA GLY A 276 9.65 8.90 5.31
C GLY A 276 10.17 8.62 3.89
N ILE A 277 10.81 9.61 3.28
CA ILE A 277 11.47 9.50 1.98
C ILE A 277 12.92 9.99 2.10
N ALA A 278 13.89 9.17 1.69
CA ALA A 278 15.31 9.52 1.67
C ALA A 278 15.88 9.48 0.26
N LEU A 279 16.20 10.65 -0.29
CA LEU A 279 16.97 10.83 -1.53
C LEU A 279 18.46 10.91 -1.17
N ALA A 280 19.05 9.78 -0.79
CA ALA A 280 20.34 9.76 -0.09
C ALA A 280 21.57 9.97 -0.98
N LYS A 281 21.50 9.56 -2.25
CA LYS A 281 22.64 9.59 -3.20
C LYS A 281 22.24 9.98 -4.63
N SER A 282 20.95 10.12 -4.90
CA SER A 282 20.39 10.43 -6.21
C SER A 282 18.93 10.87 -6.07
N GLY A 283 18.43 11.68 -7.00
CA GLY A 283 17.05 12.14 -7.00
C GLY A 283 16.61 12.85 -8.28
N ALA A 284 17.40 12.77 -9.35
CA ALA A 284 17.13 13.52 -10.58
C ALA A 284 15.78 13.12 -11.22
N ASN A 285 15.04 14.12 -11.70
CA ASN A 285 13.71 13.94 -12.33
C ASN A 285 12.71 13.21 -11.41
N THR A 286 12.71 13.52 -10.12
CA THR A 286 11.82 12.89 -9.14
C THR A 286 10.63 13.78 -8.80
N TYR A 287 9.42 13.21 -8.78
CA TYR A 287 8.17 13.90 -8.45
C TYR A 287 7.55 13.30 -7.21
N ILE A 288 7.58 14.03 -6.10
CA ILE A 288 6.97 13.65 -4.81
C ILE A 288 5.68 14.46 -4.66
N ASN A 289 4.53 13.83 -4.87
CA ASN A 289 3.26 14.54 -4.97
C ASN A 289 2.10 13.89 -4.20
N GLY A 290 1.38 14.67 -3.39
CA GLY A 290 0.14 14.18 -2.78
C GLY A 290 0.34 13.12 -1.67
N ASN A 291 1.55 12.97 -1.11
CA ASN A 291 1.82 11.95 -0.09
C ASN A 291 1.46 12.48 1.31
N ASN A 292 1.06 11.56 2.18
CA ASN A 292 0.92 11.80 3.62
C ASN A 292 2.14 11.19 4.34
N ILE A 293 3.00 12.04 4.87
CA ILE A 293 4.29 11.67 5.46
C ILE A 293 4.28 12.15 6.90
N THR A 294 3.93 11.27 7.85
CA THR A 294 3.81 11.68 9.26
C THR A 294 4.48 10.78 10.27
N GLY A 295 4.99 11.35 11.36
CA GLY A 295 5.55 10.56 12.48
C GLY A 295 6.89 9.90 12.19
N ASN A 296 7.53 10.17 11.05
CA ASN A 296 8.88 9.69 10.74
C ASN A 296 9.93 10.56 11.44
N VAL A 297 11.16 10.08 11.63
CA VAL A 297 12.23 10.89 12.23
C VAL A 297 12.57 12.11 11.39
N ILE A 298 12.60 11.92 10.07
CA ILE A 298 12.64 13.00 9.07
C ILE A 298 11.48 12.76 8.10
N GLY A 299 10.74 13.79 7.69
CA GLY A 299 9.71 13.63 6.66
C GLY A 299 10.34 13.26 5.31
N ILE A 300 11.09 14.21 4.74
CA ILE A 300 11.83 14.03 3.49
C ILE A 300 13.29 14.46 3.70
N ASN A 301 14.24 13.56 3.44
CA ASN A 301 15.67 13.86 3.46
C ASN A 301 16.23 13.96 2.04
N ILE A 302 16.83 15.10 1.69
CA ILE A 302 17.41 15.39 0.38
C ILE A 302 18.92 15.53 0.56
N ASN A 303 19.68 14.54 0.12
CA ASN A 303 21.14 14.52 0.24
C ASN A 303 21.80 14.17 -1.11
N CYS A 304 21.38 14.87 -2.17
CA CYS A 304 21.85 14.65 -3.53
C CYS A 304 21.61 15.89 -4.40
N SER A 305 22.02 15.84 -5.68
CA SER A 305 21.56 16.82 -6.68
C SER A 305 20.02 16.86 -6.75
N SER A 306 19.47 18.06 -6.90
CA SER A 306 18.04 18.35 -6.93
C SER A 306 17.48 18.61 -8.33
N ASP A 307 18.20 18.20 -9.38
CA ASP A 307 17.78 18.40 -10.78
C ASP A 307 16.38 17.84 -11.06
N ASN A 308 15.47 18.72 -11.48
CA ASN A 308 14.06 18.46 -11.75
C ASN A 308 13.34 17.73 -10.60
N LEU A 309 13.77 17.95 -9.35
CA LEU A 309 13.07 17.47 -8.17
C LEU A 309 11.87 18.37 -7.88
N VAL A 310 10.67 17.79 -7.86
CA VAL A 310 9.40 18.50 -7.62
C VAL A 310 8.68 17.90 -6.43
N ILE A 311 8.46 18.69 -5.38
CA ILE A 311 7.79 18.28 -4.13
C ILE A 311 6.54 19.14 -3.95
N THR A 312 5.36 18.56 -4.16
CA THR A 312 4.10 19.33 -4.15
C THR A 312 2.94 18.60 -3.51
N GLN A 313 2.00 19.33 -2.91
CA GLN A 313 0.75 18.76 -2.38
C GLN A 313 0.96 17.67 -1.31
N ASN A 314 2.10 17.64 -0.62
CA ASN A 314 2.34 16.65 0.43
C ASN A 314 1.95 17.19 1.81
N MET A 315 1.43 16.32 2.66
CA MET A 315 1.36 16.51 4.11
C MET A 315 2.66 15.99 4.71
N ILE A 316 3.45 16.85 5.35
CA ILE A 316 4.75 16.50 5.96
C ILE A 316 4.72 16.97 7.41
N THR A 317 4.27 16.10 8.31
CA THR A 317 3.85 16.53 9.64
C THR A 317 4.33 15.63 10.77
N ASN A 318 4.49 16.20 11.96
CA ASN A 318 4.74 15.45 13.19
C ASN A 318 6.02 14.57 13.15
N SER A 319 7.07 15.00 12.45
CA SER A 319 8.35 14.32 12.52
C SER A 319 8.88 14.31 13.96
N ILE A 320 9.41 13.16 14.36
CA ILE A 320 9.73 12.85 15.75
C ILE A 320 11.23 13.02 15.99
N LYS A 321 11.59 13.80 17.01
CA LYS A 321 12.94 13.94 17.52
C LYS A 321 13.32 12.66 18.28
N GLN A 322 14.46 12.08 17.96
CA GLN A 322 15.00 10.95 18.72
C GLN A 322 15.78 11.47 19.94
N VAL A 323 15.76 10.69 21.04
CA VAL A 323 16.35 11.09 22.33
C VAL A 323 17.89 11.21 22.23
N ASP A 324 18.53 10.41 21.38
CA ASP A 324 19.99 10.31 21.25
C ASP A 324 20.52 10.77 19.87
N ASP A 325 19.83 11.71 19.22
CA ASP A 325 20.27 12.19 17.90
C ASP A 325 21.33 13.29 17.98
N ASP A 326 22.59 12.88 17.99
CA ASP A 326 23.77 13.76 17.91
C ASP A 326 23.90 14.47 16.55
N SER A 327 23.29 13.94 15.49
CA SER A 327 23.32 14.58 14.16
C SER A 327 22.51 15.88 14.16
N GLY A 328 21.53 15.97 15.05
CA GLY A 328 20.58 17.06 15.09
C GLY A 328 19.83 17.18 13.76
N THR A 329 19.35 16.09 13.20
CA THR A 329 18.53 16.09 11.98
C THR A 329 17.15 15.45 12.21
N SER A 330 16.94 14.81 13.35
CA SER A 330 15.66 14.26 13.78
C SER A 330 14.63 15.33 14.14
N GLY A 331 13.35 14.98 14.01
CA GLY A 331 12.23 15.87 14.24
C GLY A 331 12.04 16.91 13.12
N VAL A 332 12.60 16.68 11.94
CA VAL A 332 12.59 17.63 10.82
C VAL A 332 11.62 17.23 9.72
N GLY A 333 10.81 18.17 9.23
CA GLY A 333 9.90 17.95 8.10
C GLY A 333 10.66 17.67 6.80
N ILE A 334 11.39 18.66 6.28
CA ILE A 334 12.29 18.49 5.12
C ILE A 334 13.72 18.83 5.51
N ASN A 335 14.63 17.89 5.36
CA ASN A 335 16.05 18.05 5.64
C ASN A 335 16.89 18.11 4.35
N PHE A 336 17.86 19.01 4.32
CA PHE A 336 18.86 19.11 3.25
C PHE A 336 20.23 18.75 3.82
N GLY A 337 20.80 17.64 3.35
CA GLY A 337 22.10 17.15 3.77
C GLY A 337 23.27 17.83 3.05
N SER A 338 24.50 17.49 3.47
CA SER A 338 25.74 18.08 2.95
C SER A 338 26.02 17.82 1.47
N ASN A 339 25.42 16.79 0.89
CA ASN A 339 25.54 16.47 -0.53
C ASN A 339 24.40 17.06 -1.37
N TYR A 340 23.56 17.93 -0.79
CA TYR A 340 22.57 18.68 -1.56
C TYR A 340 23.27 19.53 -2.62
N GLY A 341 22.88 19.34 -3.88
CA GLY A 341 23.28 20.19 -4.99
C GLY A 341 22.09 21.01 -5.48
N SER A 342 22.21 22.33 -5.43
CA SER A 342 21.18 23.25 -5.94
C SER A 342 20.95 23.10 -7.44
N SER A 343 19.70 23.31 -7.84
CA SER A 343 19.28 23.31 -9.25
C SER A 343 18.21 24.36 -9.48
N SER A 344 18.26 25.06 -10.61
CA SER A 344 17.23 26.05 -11.01
C SER A 344 15.87 25.42 -11.32
N THR A 345 15.85 24.09 -11.49
CA THR A 345 14.66 23.31 -11.83
C THR A 345 13.97 22.72 -10.60
N PHE A 346 14.59 22.82 -9.41
CA PHE A 346 14.06 22.37 -8.15
C PHE A 346 12.80 23.15 -7.75
N LYS A 347 11.74 22.46 -7.32
CA LYS A 347 10.46 23.08 -6.95
C LYS A 347 9.86 22.45 -5.70
N VAL A 348 9.52 23.29 -4.72
CA VAL A 348 8.76 22.90 -3.52
C VAL A 348 7.61 23.88 -3.30
N ASN A 349 6.38 23.45 -3.52
CA ASN A 349 5.20 24.33 -3.44
C ASN A 349 3.90 23.57 -3.14
N TYR A 350 2.95 24.26 -2.51
CA TYR A 350 1.66 23.77 -2.06
C TYR A 350 1.74 22.53 -1.15
N ASN A 351 2.79 22.42 -0.34
CA ASN A 351 2.85 21.42 0.73
C ASN A 351 2.33 22.01 2.04
N ALA A 352 1.86 21.14 2.92
CA ALA A 352 1.57 21.47 4.31
C ALA A 352 2.67 20.84 5.18
N ILE A 353 3.50 21.67 5.80
CA ILE A 353 4.72 21.28 6.53
C ILE A 353 4.65 21.89 7.92
N TYR A 354 4.11 21.15 8.89
CA TYR A 354 3.90 21.65 10.23
C TYR A 354 3.92 20.54 11.28
N GLY A 355 4.08 20.89 12.55
CA GLY A 355 3.99 19.95 13.67
C GLY A 355 5.27 19.14 13.88
N ASN A 356 6.31 19.40 13.08
CA ASN A 356 7.59 18.69 13.18
C ASN A 356 8.32 19.17 14.44
N GLN A 357 8.72 18.23 15.31
CA GLN A 357 9.13 18.54 16.69
C GLN A 357 10.36 19.46 16.79
N ARG A 358 11.25 19.41 15.80
CA ARG A 358 12.45 20.25 15.75
C ARG A 358 12.26 21.42 14.80
N ARG A 359 12.02 21.16 13.51
CA ARG A 359 11.88 22.17 12.45
C ARG A 359 11.06 21.68 11.28
N GLU A 360 10.40 22.60 10.58
CA GLU A 360 9.69 22.32 9.35
C GLU A 360 10.63 22.09 8.17
N VAL A 361 11.69 22.90 8.09
CA VAL A 361 12.73 22.79 7.06
C VAL A 361 14.09 23.08 7.67
N GLU A 362 15.05 22.19 7.43
CA GLU A 362 16.44 22.28 7.87
C GLU A 362 17.38 22.37 6.65
N ILE A 363 18.18 23.43 6.58
CA ILE A 363 19.19 23.67 5.52
C ILE A 363 20.56 24.02 6.11
N ARG A 364 20.85 23.55 7.33
CA ARG A 364 22.09 23.88 8.04
C ARG A 364 23.34 23.40 7.29
N ASP A 365 23.26 22.20 6.73
CA ASP A 365 24.44 21.46 6.26
C ASP A 365 24.80 21.77 4.79
N THR A 366 24.03 22.66 4.14
CA THR A 366 24.31 23.11 2.77
C THR A 366 24.84 24.55 2.71
N SER A 367 25.78 24.78 1.80
CA SER A 367 26.27 26.11 1.42
C SER A 367 25.33 26.83 0.46
N ASP A 368 24.43 26.10 -0.19
CA ASP A 368 23.60 26.63 -1.26
C ASP A 368 22.37 27.36 -0.72
N THR A 369 21.90 28.35 -1.50
CA THR A 369 20.60 28.96 -1.23
C THR A 369 19.49 27.98 -1.63
N VAL A 370 18.54 27.77 -0.72
CA VAL A 370 17.36 26.95 -0.97
C VAL A 370 16.14 27.85 -1.07
N ILE A 371 15.45 27.78 -2.21
CA ILE A 371 14.29 28.63 -2.54
C ILE A 371 13.06 27.75 -2.71
N PHE A 372 12.03 28.02 -1.92
CA PHE A 372 10.73 27.36 -1.99
C PHE A 372 9.69 28.32 -2.57
N GLY A 373 8.69 27.76 -3.25
CA GLY A 373 7.47 28.48 -3.59
C GLY A 373 6.54 28.63 -2.38
N ALA A 374 5.24 28.85 -2.65
CA ALA A 374 4.24 28.96 -1.60
C ALA A 374 4.06 27.64 -0.85
N ASN A 375 4.20 27.62 0.47
CA ASN A 375 3.85 26.45 1.29
C ASN A 375 3.12 26.88 2.56
N TRP A 376 2.34 25.96 3.14
CA TRP A 376 1.68 26.17 4.42
C TRP A 376 2.53 25.59 5.55
N TYR A 377 2.97 26.44 6.47
CA TYR A 377 3.83 26.04 7.60
C TYR A 377 3.09 26.01 8.95
N GLY A 378 1.77 25.91 8.92
CA GLY A 378 0.94 25.96 10.13
C GLY A 378 0.62 27.38 10.64
N HIS A 379 1.26 28.42 10.09
CA HIS A 379 1.15 29.82 10.50
C HIS A 379 1.16 30.81 9.32
N SER A 380 0.46 31.94 9.44
CA SER A 380 0.39 32.98 8.37
C SER A 380 1.48 34.04 8.42
N LEU A 381 2.33 34.03 9.46
CA LEU A 381 3.46 34.96 9.64
C LEU A 381 4.76 34.18 9.79
N LEU A 382 5.84 34.72 9.22
CA LEU A 382 7.18 34.12 9.27
C LEU A 382 7.67 33.91 10.71
N SER A 383 7.38 34.84 11.62
CA SER A 383 7.75 34.76 13.04
C SER A 383 7.12 33.59 13.80
N GLY A 384 6.01 33.04 13.30
CA GLY A 384 5.36 31.86 13.87
C GLY A 384 5.72 30.55 13.15
N CYS A 385 6.63 30.60 12.18
CA CYS A 385 7.09 29.41 11.46
C CYS A 385 8.44 28.95 12.00
N ASN A 386 8.65 27.63 12.08
CA ASN A 386 9.85 27.04 12.67
C ASN A 386 10.75 26.39 11.59
N PHE A 387 11.40 27.20 10.77
CA PHE A 387 12.38 26.74 9.77
C PHE A 387 13.66 27.59 9.81
N CYS A 388 14.73 27.09 9.19
CA CYS A 388 16.01 27.81 9.14
C CYS A 388 15.87 29.23 8.55
N PRO A 389 16.46 30.28 9.18
CA PRO A 389 16.39 31.65 8.67
C PRO A 389 16.98 31.86 7.27
N LYS A 390 17.87 30.96 6.83
CA LYS A 390 18.45 30.96 5.49
C LYS A 390 17.44 30.59 4.39
N LEU A 391 16.29 29.98 4.74
CA LEU A 391 15.32 29.51 3.77
C LEU A 391 14.58 30.69 3.16
N GLN A 392 14.62 30.79 1.83
CA GLN A 392 13.77 31.73 1.10
C GLN A 392 12.49 31.00 0.71
N THR A 393 11.35 31.45 1.23
CA THR A 393 10.06 30.79 0.97
C THR A 393 8.94 31.80 0.95
N ARG A 394 7.83 31.45 0.30
CA ARG A 394 6.60 32.23 0.35
C ARG A 394 5.57 31.52 1.22
N LEU A 395 4.87 32.28 2.06
CA LEU A 395 3.83 31.73 2.91
C LEU A 395 2.50 31.63 2.15
N ILE A 396 1.86 30.48 2.28
CA ILE A 396 0.42 30.39 2.19
C ILE A 396 -0.14 30.95 3.50
N THR A 397 -1.18 31.77 3.43
CA THR A 397 -1.79 32.41 4.62
C THR A 397 -3.25 31.99 4.74
N VAL A 398 -3.79 31.94 5.95
CA VAL A 398 -5.23 31.68 6.16
C VAL A 398 -5.96 32.99 6.46
N LYS A 399 -7.21 33.11 6.04
CA LYS A 399 -8.14 34.15 6.50
C LYS A 399 -9.47 33.52 6.91
N LEU A 400 -9.92 33.82 8.11
CA LEU A 400 -11.28 33.57 8.57
C LEU A 400 -12.20 34.66 8.04
N ILE A 401 -13.18 34.27 7.23
CA ILE A 401 -14.17 35.18 6.65
C ILE A 401 -15.59 34.66 6.90
N GLN A 402 -16.55 35.56 6.96
CA GLN A 402 -17.96 35.21 6.85
C GLN A 402 -18.37 35.34 5.38
N SER A 403 -18.77 34.24 4.76
CA SER A 403 -19.14 34.23 3.33
C SER A 403 -20.60 34.60 3.09
N LYS A 404 -21.47 34.24 4.03
CA LYS A 404 -22.88 34.60 4.15
C LYS A 404 -23.22 34.59 5.64
N SER A 405 -24.33 35.24 6.05
CA SER A 405 -24.78 35.21 7.44
C SER A 405 -24.85 33.76 7.96
N GLY A 406 -24.15 33.48 9.05
CA GLY A 406 -24.07 32.14 9.67
C GLY A 406 -23.10 31.13 9.01
N VAL A 407 -22.43 31.49 7.90
CA VAL A 407 -21.51 30.61 7.17
C VAL A 407 -20.08 31.16 7.19
N TYR A 408 -19.20 30.47 7.91
CA TYR A 408 -17.81 30.89 8.15
C TYR A 408 -16.85 30.03 7.35
N ARG A 409 -15.81 30.64 6.81
CA ARG A 409 -14.80 29.96 5.99
C ARG A 409 -13.40 30.31 6.45
N ALA A 410 -12.55 29.30 6.56
CA ALA A 410 -11.11 29.47 6.60
C ALA A 410 -10.61 29.25 5.18
N VAL A 411 -10.12 30.33 4.56
CA VAL A 411 -9.63 30.32 3.18
C VAL A 411 -8.13 30.51 3.18
N PHE A 412 -7.42 29.59 2.55
CA PHE A 412 -5.97 29.61 2.40
C PHE A 412 -5.60 30.30 1.09
N TYR A 413 -4.67 31.25 1.14
CA TYR A 413 -4.27 32.09 0.02
C TYR A 413 -2.79 31.97 -0.30
N ASP A 414 -2.52 31.80 -1.59
CA ASP A 414 -1.25 32.12 -2.25
C ASP A 414 -1.39 33.56 -2.80
N GLY A 415 -0.88 34.55 -2.05
CA GLY A 415 -1.06 35.96 -2.40
C GLY A 415 -2.55 36.33 -2.41
N ASN A 416 -3.09 36.60 -3.60
CA ASN A 416 -4.52 36.92 -3.79
C ASN A 416 -5.35 35.73 -4.28
N ASN A 417 -4.71 34.61 -4.62
CA ASN A 417 -5.38 33.43 -5.17
C ASN A 417 -5.63 32.42 -4.06
N VAL A 418 -6.77 31.72 -4.12
CA VAL A 418 -7.01 30.59 -3.21
C VAL A 418 -5.98 29.50 -3.51
N ALA A 419 -5.33 28.98 -2.48
CA ALA A 419 -4.33 27.92 -2.57
C ALA A 419 -5.01 26.55 -2.78
N SER A 420 -5.66 26.38 -3.93
CA SER A 420 -6.50 25.21 -4.25
C SER A 420 -5.72 23.89 -4.38
N LEU A 421 -4.40 23.96 -4.50
CA LEU A 421 -3.54 22.79 -4.64
C LEU A 421 -3.01 22.25 -3.30
N LEU A 422 -3.35 22.88 -2.16
CA LEU A 422 -2.98 22.34 -0.86
C LEU A 422 -3.54 20.92 -0.66
N PRO A 423 -2.81 20.04 0.05
CA PRO A 423 -3.37 18.78 0.51
C PRO A 423 -4.53 19.04 1.47
N SER A 424 -5.37 18.03 1.64
CA SER A 424 -6.42 18.06 2.66
C SER A 424 -5.85 17.86 4.06
N PHE A 425 -6.27 18.73 4.99
CA PHE A 425 -5.94 18.64 6.41
C PHE A 425 -7.04 19.28 7.26
N ASP A 426 -7.06 18.99 8.55
CA ASP A 426 -8.12 19.49 9.43
C ASP A 426 -7.76 20.81 10.11
N VAL A 427 -8.77 21.67 10.26
CA VAL A 427 -8.77 22.85 11.12
C VAL A 427 -9.94 22.75 12.10
N THR A 428 -9.91 23.54 13.17
CA THR A 428 -10.97 23.50 14.18
C THR A 428 -11.65 24.84 14.32
N PHE A 429 -12.95 24.89 14.08
CA PHE A 429 -13.80 26.06 14.29
C PHE A 429 -14.38 26.07 15.71
N LYS A 430 -14.59 27.26 16.25
CA LYS A 430 -15.28 27.47 17.53
C LYS A 430 -16.10 28.74 17.47
N LEU A 431 -17.34 28.70 17.95
CA LEU A 431 -18.16 29.88 18.23
C LEU A 431 -18.19 30.09 19.75
N ASN A 432 -17.76 31.27 20.19
CA ASN A 432 -17.71 31.65 21.60
C ASN A 432 -17.00 30.58 22.45
N ASN A 433 -17.63 30.17 23.55
CA ASN A 433 -17.19 29.08 24.43
C ASN A 433 -17.82 27.73 24.07
N GLY A 434 -18.44 27.60 22.90
CA GLY A 434 -19.07 26.37 22.45
C GLY A 434 -18.08 25.27 22.06
N ASN A 435 -18.63 24.15 21.62
CA ASN A 435 -17.85 22.97 21.22
C ASN A 435 -16.99 23.25 20.00
N LEU A 436 -15.83 22.59 19.98
CA LEU A 436 -14.91 22.57 18.84
C LEU A 436 -15.51 21.75 17.70
N GLN A 437 -15.54 22.33 16.49
CA GLN A 437 -15.94 21.65 15.26
C GLN A 437 -14.72 21.42 14.38
N LYS A 438 -14.31 20.16 14.21
CA LYS A 438 -13.24 19.79 13.29
C LYS A 438 -13.78 19.82 11.86
N VAL A 439 -13.10 20.53 10.96
CA VAL A 439 -13.50 20.69 9.56
C VAL A 439 -12.28 20.48 8.66
N THR A 440 -12.43 19.63 7.66
CA THR A 440 -11.37 19.37 6.68
C THR A 440 -11.29 20.50 5.66
N VAL A 441 -10.07 21.00 5.45
CA VAL A 441 -9.71 21.90 4.36
C VAL A 441 -9.64 21.07 3.08
N VAL A 442 -10.40 21.45 2.07
CA VAL A 442 -10.37 20.84 0.73
C VAL A 442 -10.19 21.97 -0.28
N ASN A 443 -9.21 21.81 -1.17
CA ASN A 443 -8.85 22.84 -2.16
C ASN A 443 -8.64 24.22 -1.52
N GLY A 444 -7.96 24.25 -0.37
CA GLY A 444 -7.65 25.49 0.34
C GLY A 444 -8.83 26.14 1.09
N ILE A 445 -9.98 25.47 1.24
CA ILE A 445 -11.14 26.03 1.94
C ILE A 445 -11.70 25.02 2.95
N ALA A 446 -11.95 25.46 4.17
CA ALA A 446 -12.81 24.79 5.15
C ALA A 446 -14.02 25.69 5.46
N THR A 447 -15.22 25.11 5.50
CA THR A 447 -16.48 25.85 5.77
C THR A 447 -17.17 25.26 6.99
N SER A 448 -17.60 26.13 7.92
CA SER A 448 -18.39 25.73 9.08
C SER A 448 -19.64 26.59 9.27
N THR A 449 -20.63 25.99 9.91
CA THR A 449 -21.87 26.66 10.37
C THR A 449 -22.15 26.28 11.81
N PHE A 450 -22.91 27.12 12.51
CA PHE A 450 -23.24 26.90 13.92
C PHE A 450 -24.75 27.03 14.13
N SER A 451 -25.30 26.22 15.04
CA SER A 451 -26.69 26.32 15.48
C SER A 451 -26.98 27.71 16.06
N LYS A 452 -28.18 28.25 15.79
CA LYS A 452 -28.65 29.54 16.34
C LYS A 452 -28.58 29.59 17.86
N SER A 453 -28.80 28.46 18.54
CA SER A 453 -28.74 28.35 20.00
C SER A 453 -27.37 28.65 20.61
N LEU A 454 -26.29 28.63 19.81
CA LEU A 454 -24.93 28.91 20.26
C LEU A 454 -24.57 30.40 20.22
N TYR A 455 -25.42 31.23 19.59
CA TYR A 455 -25.19 32.66 19.50
C TYR A 455 -25.69 33.36 20.76
N ALA A 456 -24.83 34.14 21.38
CA ALA A 456 -25.19 35.04 22.46
C ALA A 456 -25.93 36.27 21.89
N SER A 457 -26.60 37.03 22.76
CA SER A 457 -27.29 38.28 22.40
C SER A 457 -26.35 39.38 21.90
N GLY A 458 -25.04 39.26 22.13
CA GLY A 458 -24.00 40.16 21.63
C GLY A 458 -22.60 39.60 21.85
N GLY A 459 -21.59 40.26 21.27
CA GLY A 459 -20.18 39.90 21.51
C GLY A 459 -19.76 38.53 20.97
N ASN A 460 -20.41 38.05 19.91
CA ASN A 460 -20.12 36.74 19.35
C ASN A 460 -18.77 36.73 18.62
N VAL A 461 -17.95 35.72 18.88
CA VAL A 461 -16.65 35.52 18.25
C VAL A 461 -16.59 34.14 17.63
N VAL A 462 -16.37 34.08 16.31
CA VAL A 462 -16.00 32.85 15.63
C VAL A 462 -14.48 32.80 15.56
N SER A 463 -13.89 31.66 15.89
CA SER A 463 -12.48 31.43 15.69
C SER A 463 -12.22 30.17 14.87
N VAL A 464 -11.11 30.17 14.15
CA VAL A 464 -10.54 28.98 13.52
C VAL A 464 -9.12 28.78 14.02
N ARG A 465 -8.84 27.59 14.53
CA ARG A 465 -7.54 27.16 15.01
C ARG A 465 -6.88 26.25 13.97
N THR A 466 -5.67 26.64 13.56
CA THR A 466 -4.69 25.79 12.86
C THR A 466 -3.70 25.22 13.88
N THR A 467 -2.63 24.57 13.41
CA THR A 467 -1.58 24.02 14.29
C THR A 467 -0.95 25.08 15.21
N TYR A 468 -0.55 26.23 14.66
CA TYR A 468 0.22 27.25 15.39
C TYR A 468 -0.50 28.59 15.51
N GLN A 469 -1.65 28.75 14.88
CA GLN A 469 -2.37 30.02 14.85
C GLN A 469 -3.84 29.82 15.23
N THR A 470 -4.42 30.83 15.88
CA THR A 470 -5.87 31.00 15.94
C THR A 470 -6.22 32.33 15.31
N GLN A 471 -7.21 32.34 14.43
CA GLN A 471 -7.83 33.57 13.92
C GLN A 471 -9.21 33.71 14.49
N SER A 472 -9.61 34.96 14.75
CA SER A 472 -10.90 35.29 15.32
C SER A 472 -11.60 36.34 14.46
N LEU A 473 -12.92 36.23 14.38
CA LEU A 473 -13.82 37.14 13.70
C LEU A 473 -14.93 37.51 14.68
N ASN A 474 -15.00 38.79 15.05
CA ASN A 474 -16.10 39.34 15.83
C ASN A 474 -17.29 39.57 14.89
N LEU A 475 -18.49 39.15 15.30
CA LEU A 475 -19.69 39.33 14.51
C LEU A 475 -20.32 40.69 14.79
N SER A 476 -20.78 41.37 13.74
CA SER A 476 -21.52 42.62 13.89
C SER A 476 -22.93 42.36 14.44
N GLU A 477 -23.53 43.36 15.08
CA GLU A 477 -24.93 43.27 15.54
C GLU A 477 -25.90 43.03 14.39
N ASP A 478 -25.63 43.61 13.21
CA ASP A 478 -26.45 43.43 12.02
C ASP A 478 -26.34 41.99 11.46
N ASP A 479 -25.16 41.38 11.51
CA ASP A 479 -25.01 39.96 11.19
C ASP A 479 -25.77 39.08 12.17
N LEU A 480 -25.71 39.40 13.46
CA LEU A 480 -26.45 38.66 14.49
C LEU A 480 -27.96 38.76 14.26
N LYS A 481 -28.49 39.95 13.98
CA LYS A 481 -29.91 40.15 13.63
C LYS A 481 -30.30 39.32 12.41
N ARG A 482 -29.48 39.30 11.35
CA ARG A 482 -29.73 38.49 10.16
C ARG A 482 -29.73 36.99 10.46
N ILE A 483 -28.84 36.52 11.33
CA ILE A 483 -28.76 35.11 11.73
C ILE A 483 -29.98 34.73 12.56
N LEU A 484 -30.35 35.54 13.57
CA LEU A 484 -31.44 35.25 14.49
C LEU A 484 -32.83 35.43 13.85
N ASN A 485 -32.99 36.39 12.93
CA ASN A 485 -34.25 36.68 12.24
C ASN A 485 -34.40 35.92 10.92
N SER A 486 -33.42 35.10 10.52
CA SER A 486 -33.63 34.17 9.42
C SER A 486 -34.68 33.14 9.84
N ASP A 487 -35.80 33.04 9.13
CA ASP A 487 -36.79 32.00 9.39
C ASP A 487 -36.14 30.63 9.14
N ASP A 488 -36.09 29.77 10.17
CA ASP A 488 -35.70 28.37 9.98
C ASP A 488 -36.84 27.63 9.27
N SER A 489 -36.79 27.59 7.93
CA SER A 489 -37.48 26.54 7.17
C SER A 489 -36.56 25.35 6.87
N SER A 490 -35.51 25.11 7.68
CA SER A 490 -34.72 23.89 7.60
C SER A 490 -34.14 23.49 8.94
N SER A 491 -34.97 22.89 9.80
CA SER A 491 -34.53 22.02 10.88
C SER A 491 -33.74 20.84 10.27
N GLY A 492 -32.54 20.60 10.80
CA GLY A 492 -31.63 19.60 10.25
C GLY A 492 -32.10 18.16 10.35
N SER A 493 -31.67 17.37 9.38
CA SER A 493 -31.29 15.97 9.58
C SER A 493 -29.91 15.80 8.95
N GLY A 494 -28.95 15.30 9.73
CA GLY A 494 -27.73 14.74 9.14
C GLY A 494 -28.10 13.66 8.13
N GLY A 495 -27.41 13.67 6.99
CA GLY A 495 -27.60 12.71 5.92
C GLY A 495 -26.93 13.22 4.66
N ASP A 496 -25.86 12.53 4.26
CA ASP A 496 -25.16 12.75 3.00
C ASP A 496 -26.14 12.80 1.82
N GLY A 497 -25.97 13.81 0.97
CA GLY A 497 -26.78 13.98 -0.23
C GLY A 497 -26.11 14.94 -1.19
N ALA A 498 -25.30 14.39 -2.09
CA ALA A 498 -24.86 15.08 -3.30
C ALA A 498 -26.10 15.49 -4.11
N GLY A 499 -26.43 16.79 -4.05
CA GLY A 499 -27.54 17.38 -4.80
C GLY A 499 -27.02 18.46 -5.74
N SER A 500 -26.70 18.06 -6.97
CA SER A 500 -26.56 18.96 -8.11
C SER A 500 -27.90 19.63 -8.39
N GLY A 501 -27.98 20.95 -8.18
CA GLY A 501 -29.15 21.76 -8.52
C GLY A 501 -28.77 22.86 -9.50
N THR A 502 -28.99 22.62 -10.79
CA THR A 502 -28.96 23.61 -11.85
C THR A 502 -30.16 24.55 -11.73
N GLY A 503 -29.91 25.80 -11.40
CA GLY A 503 -30.89 26.89 -11.50
C GLY A 503 -30.77 27.59 -12.84
N SER A 504 -31.62 27.21 -13.79
CA SER A 504 -31.82 27.90 -15.06
C SER A 504 -32.69 29.15 -14.85
N GLY A 505 -32.06 30.32 -14.86
CA GLY A 505 -32.74 31.59 -15.07
C GLY A 505 -32.99 31.80 -16.57
N SER A 506 -34.24 32.05 -16.93
CA SER A 506 -34.65 32.45 -18.27
C SER A 506 -34.09 33.83 -18.61
N GLY A 507 -33.09 33.87 -19.50
CA GLY A 507 -32.60 35.07 -20.15
C GLY A 507 -32.33 34.75 -21.61
N GLN A 508 -33.17 35.29 -22.50
CA GLN A 508 -32.95 35.26 -23.95
C GLN A 508 -31.65 35.99 -24.29
N GLY A 509 -30.77 35.34 -25.05
CA GLY A 509 -29.52 35.94 -25.53
C GLY A 509 -28.78 34.96 -26.43
N SER A 510 -28.99 35.10 -27.72
CA SER A 510 -28.36 34.38 -28.82
C SER A 510 -26.83 34.40 -28.78
N GLY A 511 -26.20 33.22 -28.91
CA GLY A 511 -24.75 33.10 -29.13
C GLY A 511 -24.34 31.66 -29.40
N SER A 512 -23.92 31.39 -30.63
CA SER A 512 -23.50 30.10 -31.19
C SER A 512 -22.33 29.45 -30.46
N GLY A 513 -22.46 28.16 -30.11
CA GLY A 513 -21.36 27.31 -29.66
C GLY A 513 -20.90 26.33 -30.76
N THR A 514 -19.59 26.19 -30.93
CA THR A 514 -18.94 25.05 -31.61
C THR A 514 -18.21 24.21 -30.58
N GLY A 515 -18.39 22.89 -30.68
CA GLY A 515 -18.08 21.91 -29.64
C GLY A 515 -16.63 21.48 -29.50
N GLY A 516 -16.38 20.76 -28.40
CA GLY A 516 -15.14 20.06 -28.09
C GLY A 516 -15.38 19.06 -26.96
N THR A 517 -15.27 17.78 -27.31
CA THR A 517 -15.66 16.57 -26.57
C THR A 517 -14.85 16.30 -25.30
N SER A 518 -15.53 15.88 -24.24
CA SER A 518 -14.97 15.29 -23.02
C SER A 518 -15.18 13.77 -23.01
N ALA A 519 -14.15 13.03 -22.58
CA ALA A 519 -14.22 11.62 -22.20
C ALA A 519 -14.07 11.54 -20.67
N SER A 520 -15.11 10.99 -20.01
CA SER A 520 -15.20 10.81 -18.57
C SER A 520 -14.85 9.37 -18.18
N GLY A 521 -13.96 9.22 -17.18
CA GLY A 521 -13.76 7.99 -16.42
C GLY A 521 -14.07 8.23 -14.94
N SER A 522 -15.04 7.51 -14.41
CA SER A 522 -15.62 7.61 -13.06
C SER A 522 -14.76 6.94 -11.99
N PHE A 523 -14.60 7.62 -10.84
CA PHE A 523 -14.01 7.11 -9.60
C PHE A 523 -15.11 6.75 -8.58
N GLN A 524 -15.03 5.56 -7.97
CA GLN A 524 -15.72 5.21 -6.73
C GLN A 524 -14.68 5.11 -5.60
N GLY A 525 -14.92 5.82 -4.50
CA GLY A 525 -14.09 5.82 -3.30
C GLY A 525 -14.61 4.83 -2.25
N SER A 526 -13.68 4.25 -1.49
CA SER A 526 -13.97 3.42 -0.32
C SER A 526 -13.21 3.97 0.89
N GLY A 527 -13.94 4.22 1.98
CA GLY A 527 -13.47 4.90 3.19
C GLY A 527 -12.59 4.05 4.10
N SER A 528 -11.79 4.74 4.91
CA SER A 528 -10.92 4.19 5.95
C SER A 528 -11.42 4.57 7.35
N LEU A 529 -11.58 3.58 8.22
CA LEU A 529 -11.87 3.73 9.65
C LEU A 529 -10.58 3.98 10.44
N SER A 530 -10.61 4.97 11.32
CA SER A 530 -9.55 5.35 12.27
C SER A 530 -9.81 4.68 13.62
N MET A 531 -8.80 4.05 14.22
CA MET A 531 -8.83 3.57 15.60
C MET A 531 -7.79 4.32 16.44
N GLY A 532 -8.22 4.69 17.64
CA GLY A 532 -7.59 5.66 18.53
C GLY A 532 -6.37 5.15 19.31
N THR A 533 -5.63 6.13 19.80
CA THR A 533 -4.42 6.05 20.62
C THR A 533 -4.77 6.01 22.11
N THR A 534 -4.04 5.20 22.89
CA THR A 534 -3.97 5.32 24.35
C THR A 534 -2.52 5.51 24.79
N ASP A 535 -2.31 6.55 25.59
CA ASP A 535 -1.10 6.91 26.33
C ASP A 535 -0.64 5.82 27.30
N LEU A 536 0.68 5.58 27.37
CA LEU A 536 1.34 5.08 28.58
C LEU A 536 2.72 5.72 28.71
N SER A 537 2.86 6.52 29.77
CA SER A 537 4.08 7.08 30.33
C SER A 537 4.69 6.11 31.35
N GLY A 538 6.01 5.91 31.32
CA GLY A 538 6.74 5.29 32.43
C GLY A 538 8.09 4.69 32.05
N ASP A 539 9.15 5.46 32.28
CA ASP A 539 10.55 5.04 32.45
C ASP A 539 11.09 5.95 33.60
N PRO A 540 12.23 5.69 34.30
CA PRO A 540 13.29 4.75 33.92
C PRO A 540 14.00 3.95 35.01
N GLY A 541 14.75 2.94 34.54
CA GLY A 541 16.17 2.81 34.90
C GLY A 541 16.61 1.56 35.68
N GLY A 542 17.66 0.90 35.17
CA GLY A 542 18.63 0.18 36.01
C GLY A 542 19.05 -1.21 35.55
N SER A 543 20.07 -1.29 34.71
CA SER A 543 21.06 -2.39 34.65
C SER A 543 22.42 -1.75 34.98
N PRO A 544 23.42 -2.44 35.58
CA PRO A 544 24.02 -3.65 34.98
C PRO A 544 24.65 -4.68 35.97
N GLY A 545 25.18 -5.78 35.44
CA GLY A 545 26.40 -6.40 36.02
C GLY A 545 26.38 -7.90 36.29
N SER A 546 27.30 -8.60 35.62
CA SER A 546 27.66 -10.02 35.67
C SER A 546 28.43 -10.46 36.94
N SER A 547 28.26 -11.71 37.39
CA SER A 547 29.29 -12.80 37.47
C SER A 547 29.08 -13.82 38.62
N THR A 548 29.04 -15.11 38.24
CA THR A 548 29.63 -16.32 38.86
C THR A 548 29.45 -16.65 40.36
N ASP A 549 28.79 -17.79 40.62
CA ASP A 549 29.33 -19.07 41.17
C ASP A 549 28.67 -19.68 42.44
N SER A 550 28.49 -21.01 42.33
CA SER A 550 28.44 -22.07 43.35
C SER A 550 27.35 -22.13 44.45
N GLY A 551 26.59 -23.24 44.41
CA GLY A 551 26.49 -24.20 45.52
C GLY A 551 25.31 -24.07 46.51
N GLY A 552 24.54 -25.16 46.68
CA GLY A 552 23.83 -25.43 47.94
C GLY A 552 22.43 -26.03 47.82
N SER A 553 22.34 -27.33 48.11
CA SER A 553 21.14 -28.17 48.18
C SER A 553 20.22 -27.87 49.38
N SER A 554 18.90 -27.93 49.15
CA SER A 554 17.81 -28.49 49.99
C SER A 554 16.51 -27.88 49.45
N GLY A 555 15.44 -28.59 49.10
CA GLY A 555 14.91 -29.81 49.68
C GLY A 555 13.72 -29.42 50.56
N ASP A 556 12.59 -29.05 49.95
CA ASP A 556 11.28 -29.01 50.62
C ASP A 556 10.14 -29.16 49.61
N GLU A 557 9.34 -30.20 49.86
CA GLU A 557 8.10 -30.55 49.18
C GLU A 557 6.96 -29.66 49.68
N GLU A 558 6.24 -28.97 48.78
CA GLU A 558 4.88 -28.50 49.10
C GLU A 558 3.91 -28.60 47.91
N LYS A 559 3.10 -29.65 47.97
CA LYS A 559 1.72 -29.85 47.48
C LYS A 559 1.17 -28.83 46.46
N GLN A 560 1.14 -29.23 45.18
CA GLN A 560 0.18 -28.73 44.20
C GLN A 560 -1.23 -29.22 44.54
N LYS A 561 -2.16 -28.30 44.80
CA LYS A 561 -3.61 -28.55 44.74
C LYS A 561 -4.06 -28.44 43.29
N SER A 562 -4.57 -29.53 42.75
CA SER A 562 -5.33 -29.56 41.50
C SER A 562 -6.71 -28.93 41.71
N ALA A 563 -7.03 -27.92 40.90
CA ALA A 563 -8.42 -27.49 40.69
C ALA A 563 -8.88 -28.12 39.37
N GLN A 564 -9.82 -29.04 39.50
CA GLN A 564 -10.51 -29.72 38.41
C GLN A 564 -11.73 -28.88 38.06
N GLU A 565 -11.66 -28.08 36.98
CA GLU A 565 -12.84 -27.40 36.45
C GLU A 565 -13.57 -28.31 35.46
N VAL A 566 -14.83 -28.55 35.80
CA VAL A 566 -15.83 -29.32 35.05
C VAL A 566 -16.30 -28.46 33.88
N PHE A 567 -16.04 -28.89 32.64
CA PHE A 567 -16.67 -28.29 31.47
C PHE A 567 -18.12 -28.75 31.36
N LEU A 568 -19.05 -27.85 31.69
CA LEU A 568 -20.44 -27.94 31.23
C LEU A 568 -20.52 -27.37 29.80
N ASP A 569 -21.19 -28.13 28.95
CA ASP A 569 -21.53 -27.83 27.56
C ASP A 569 -22.40 -26.56 27.46
N GLU A 570 -21.88 -25.50 26.83
CA GLU A 570 -22.67 -24.36 26.34
C GLU A 570 -22.62 -24.29 24.81
N THR A 571 -23.11 -25.32 24.13
CA THR A 571 -23.59 -25.20 22.76
C THR A 571 -24.88 -24.36 22.72
N THR A 572 -24.78 -23.02 22.73
CA THR A 572 -25.68 -22.08 22.03
C THR A 572 -25.40 -20.62 22.40
N LYS A 573 -24.41 -20.00 21.74
CA LYS A 573 -24.33 -18.53 21.50
C LYS A 573 -23.12 -18.19 20.62
N ASN A 574 -23.06 -18.73 19.40
CA ASN A 574 -22.04 -18.33 18.42
C ASN A 574 -22.60 -17.22 17.49
N PRO A 575 -22.14 -15.96 17.60
CA PRO A 575 -22.57 -14.87 16.73
C PRO A 575 -22.19 -15.07 15.25
N GLN A 576 -21.28 -16.01 14.93
CA GLN A 576 -20.93 -16.34 13.54
C GLN A 576 -22.03 -17.11 12.79
N ILE A 577 -22.86 -17.91 13.50
CA ILE A 577 -23.93 -18.70 12.86
C ILE A 577 -25.08 -17.78 12.39
N LYS A 578 -25.40 -16.73 13.15
CA LYS A 578 -26.41 -15.73 12.74
C LYS A 578 -25.98 -14.94 11.50
N SER A 579 -24.68 -14.65 11.37
CA SER A 579 -24.13 -13.99 10.17
C SER A 579 -24.20 -14.89 8.93
N ILE A 580 -23.97 -16.19 9.07
CA ILE A 580 -24.07 -17.15 7.96
C ILE A 580 -25.52 -17.30 7.50
N ILE A 581 -26.47 -17.42 8.43
CA ILE A 581 -27.91 -17.49 8.11
C ILE A 581 -28.36 -16.19 7.41
N GLY A 582 -27.92 -15.03 7.89
CA GLY A 582 -28.18 -13.74 7.23
C GLY A 582 -27.66 -13.69 5.80
N LEU A 583 -26.45 -14.21 5.55
CA LEU A 583 -25.86 -14.26 4.22
C LEU A 583 -26.65 -15.20 3.28
N ILE A 584 -27.07 -16.36 3.77
CA ILE A 584 -27.88 -17.33 3.01
C ILE A 584 -29.24 -16.72 2.62
N VAL A 585 -29.91 -16.01 3.54
CA VAL A 585 -31.19 -15.35 3.26
C VAL A 585 -31.04 -14.28 2.17
N ILE A 586 -29.97 -13.48 2.20
CA ILE A 586 -29.70 -12.46 1.18
C ILE A 586 -29.46 -13.11 -0.19
N VAL A 587 -28.69 -14.20 -0.25
CA VAL A 587 -28.44 -14.93 -1.51
C VAL A 587 -29.74 -15.52 -2.07
N VAL A 588 -30.61 -16.08 -1.23
CA VAL A 588 -31.91 -16.60 -1.64
C VAL A 588 -32.81 -15.49 -2.18
N ILE A 589 -32.85 -14.32 -1.54
CA ILE A 589 -33.64 -13.16 -2.02
C ILE A 589 -33.13 -12.69 -3.39
N ILE A 590 -31.81 -12.63 -3.59
CA ILE A 590 -31.20 -12.25 -4.87
C ILE A 590 -31.56 -13.26 -5.96
N LEU A 591 -31.49 -14.56 -5.67
CA LEU A 591 -31.87 -15.61 -6.62
C LEU A 591 -33.36 -15.55 -6.99
N ILE A 592 -34.25 -15.33 -6.02
CA ILE A 592 -35.69 -15.16 -6.27
C ILE A 592 -35.95 -13.92 -7.13
N ALA A 593 -35.25 -12.81 -6.86
CA ALA A 593 -35.37 -11.59 -7.67
C ALA A 593 -34.85 -11.79 -9.11
N TYR A 594 -33.72 -12.48 -9.26
CA TYR A 594 -33.09 -12.75 -10.55
C TYR A 594 -33.93 -13.71 -11.41
N TYR A 595 -34.45 -14.79 -10.82
CA TYR A 595 -35.27 -15.79 -11.52
C TYR A 595 -36.78 -15.51 -11.48
N ARG A 596 -37.21 -14.33 -11.02
CA ARG A 596 -38.63 -13.97 -10.86
C ARG A 596 -39.46 -14.22 -12.12
N LYS A 597 -38.92 -13.89 -13.30
CA LYS A 597 -39.62 -14.06 -14.59
C LYS A 597 -39.75 -15.53 -15.00
N ASP A 598 -38.76 -16.36 -14.67
CA ASP A 598 -38.75 -17.78 -14.99
C ASP A 598 -39.61 -18.59 -14.01
N LEU A 599 -39.62 -18.21 -12.72
CA LEU A 599 -40.53 -18.75 -11.71
C LEU A 599 -42.01 -18.45 -12.04
N ILE A 600 -42.33 -17.24 -12.52
CA ILE A 600 -43.68 -16.88 -12.95
C ILE A 600 -44.12 -17.69 -14.19
N LYS A 601 -43.18 -18.05 -15.08
CA LYS A 601 -43.46 -18.95 -16.20
C LYS A 601 -43.67 -20.40 -15.77
N LEU A 602 -42.99 -20.84 -14.70
CA LEU A 602 -43.12 -22.19 -14.16
C LEU A 602 -44.46 -22.42 -13.44
N VAL A 603 -45.00 -21.40 -12.77
CA VAL A 603 -46.27 -21.47 -12.02
C VAL A 603 -47.50 -21.26 -12.92
N ARG A 604 -47.31 -20.78 -14.16
CA ARG A 604 -48.39 -20.59 -15.16
C ARG A 604 -48.58 -21.77 -16.11
N LYS A 605 -48.04 -22.95 -15.78
CA LYS A 605 -48.22 -24.18 -16.55
C LYS A 605 -49.13 -25.17 -15.84
#